data_AF-N1PRI1-F1
#
_entry.id   AF-N1PRI1-F1
#
_cell.length_a   1.000
_cell.length_b   1.000
_cell.length_c   1.000
_cell.angle_alpha   90.00
_cell.angle_beta   90.00
_cell.angle_gamma   90.00
#
_symmetry.space_group_name_H-M   'P 1'
#
loop_
_entity.id
_entity.type
_entity.pdbx_description
1 polymer ?
#
loop_
_entity_poly.entity_id
_entity_poly.type
_entity_poly.pdbx_seq_one_letter_code
_entity_poly.pdbx_strand_id
1 'polypeptide(L)'
;MISGLEALGPIEQEDQRTLSVDELPLLQADLVWGDIVRGCQISQLPRLSLLAITMLPSSKKATYGRPVTPPIPPHPSVVQRRMELLTSDMLSRALSLVSRGQHERAHHLLSETRSILKGLGKGGLPPLPAPAPNGALPPTPRVPEHKMSALDANFPPPPPSSRGPSSPFESEPSSPFVPAAGIDRSTMLGLDMELGSSLEWICHPAVFSRDARKAVLQAIGVVSSQRGYTFRTTSEALWAGRIPGVRRLTDRSRDWRQAGDEHIMEEYN
;
A
#
# COMPACT_ATOMS: atom_id res chain seq x y z
N MET A 1 73.41 -12.83 -2.96
CA MET A 1 73.16 -11.55 -3.65
C MET A 1 71.96 -11.74 -4.55
N ILE A 2 70.90 -10.97 -4.28
CA ILE A 2 69.91 -10.38 -5.20
C ILE A 2 69.78 -11.01 -6.59
N SER A 3 68.57 -11.45 -6.96
CA SER A 3 67.75 -10.89 -8.06
C SER A 3 66.66 -11.88 -8.51
N GLY A 4 65.44 -11.39 -8.77
CA GLY A 4 64.35 -12.20 -9.31
C GLY A 4 62.95 -11.61 -9.10
N LEU A 5 62.79 -10.33 -9.45
CA LEU A 5 61.52 -9.66 -9.61
C LEU A 5 60.93 -10.12 -10.96
N GLU A 6 59.91 -10.98 -10.98
CA GLU A 6 59.04 -11.22 -12.15
C GLU A 6 58.01 -12.32 -11.82
N ALA A 7 56.77 -11.90 -11.53
CA ALA A 7 55.55 -12.61 -11.92
C ALA A 7 54.35 -11.81 -11.40
N LEU A 8 54.06 -10.69 -12.07
CA LEU A 8 52.69 -10.19 -12.13
C LEU A 8 51.88 -11.24 -12.88
N GLY A 9 51.18 -12.09 -12.12
CA GLY A 9 50.16 -12.97 -12.67
C GLY A 9 49.00 -12.14 -13.22
N PRO A 10 48.25 -12.66 -14.21
CA PRO A 10 47.26 -11.88 -14.95
C PRO A 10 46.16 -11.35 -14.02
N ILE A 11 45.92 -10.04 -14.10
CA ILE A 11 44.72 -9.38 -13.58
C ILE A 11 43.57 -9.74 -14.53
N GLU A 12 43.10 -10.99 -14.53
CA GLU A 12 41.93 -11.40 -15.33
C GLU A 12 41.16 -12.53 -14.64
N GLN A 13 40.33 -12.16 -13.65
CA GLN A 13 38.93 -12.58 -13.51
C GLN A 13 38.34 -12.02 -12.20
N GLU A 14 38.25 -10.70 -12.10
CA GLU A 14 37.35 -10.07 -11.11
C GLU A 14 35.87 -10.14 -11.54
N ASP A 15 35.59 -10.57 -12.78
CA ASP A 15 34.25 -10.55 -13.39
C ASP A 15 33.37 -11.78 -13.11
N GLN A 16 33.85 -12.71 -12.29
CA GLN A 16 33.04 -13.88 -11.88
C GLN A 16 32.97 -14.01 -10.35
N ARG A 17 32.90 -12.88 -9.63
CA ARG A 17 32.14 -12.89 -8.38
C ARG A 17 30.71 -13.23 -8.76
N THR A 18 30.32 -14.46 -8.43
CA THR A 18 28.92 -14.85 -8.25
C THR A 18 28.19 -13.64 -7.67
N LEU A 19 27.28 -13.05 -8.45
CA LEU A 19 26.56 -11.85 -8.04
C LEU A 19 25.69 -12.28 -6.86
N SER A 20 26.25 -12.18 -5.66
CA SER A 20 25.65 -12.67 -4.44
C SER A 20 24.41 -11.84 -4.16
N VAL A 21 23.34 -12.51 -3.79
CA VAL A 21 22.19 -11.86 -3.19
C VAL A 21 22.71 -11.15 -1.93
N ASP A 22 22.61 -9.82 -1.93
CA ASP A 22 23.07 -9.01 -0.81
C ASP A 22 21.85 -8.64 0.05
N GLU A 23 21.90 -8.94 1.34
CA GLU A 23 20.84 -8.60 2.28
C GLU A 23 21.25 -7.37 3.10
N LEU A 24 20.60 -6.24 2.82
CA LEU A 24 20.87 -4.99 3.53
C LEU A 24 19.85 -4.80 4.66
N PRO A 25 20.27 -4.86 5.95
CA PRO A 25 19.39 -4.54 7.06
C PRO A 25 19.02 -3.05 7.02
N LEU A 26 17.72 -2.74 7.10
CA LEU A 26 17.21 -1.37 7.12
C LEU A 26 16.86 -0.89 8.53
N LEU A 27 16.09 -1.71 9.24
CA LEU A 27 15.51 -1.32 10.52
C LEU A 27 15.39 -2.54 11.43
N GLN A 28 15.84 -2.36 12.67
CA GLN A 28 15.62 -3.32 13.74
C GLN A 28 14.60 -2.74 14.72
N ALA A 29 13.55 -3.50 14.99
CA ALA A 29 12.52 -3.14 15.95
C ALA A 29 12.72 -3.94 17.24
N ASP A 30 12.95 -3.19 18.33
CA ASP A 30 12.86 -3.67 19.71
C ASP A 30 11.64 -3.06 20.38
N LEU A 31 10.93 -3.83 21.20
CA LEU A 31 9.74 -3.36 21.90
C LEU A 31 9.79 -3.79 23.35
N VAL A 32 9.69 -2.80 24.23
CA VAL A 32 9.61 -2.97 25.67
C VAL A 32 8.32 -2.32 26.15
N TRP A 33 7.53 -3.03 26.96
CA TRP A 33 6.26 -2.54 27.49
C TRP A 33 6.09 -2.89 28.97
N GLY A 34 5.37 -2.05 29.72
CA GLY A 34 5.01 -2.31 31.11
C GLY A 34 3.67 -3.04 31.21
N ASP A 35 3.61 -4.14 31.96
CA ASP A 35 2.35 -4.80 32.30
C ASP A 35 1.67 -4.04 33.45
N ILE A 36 0.69 -3.21 33.10
CA ILE A 36 -0.11 -2.42 34.05
C ILE A 36 -0.90 -3.28 35.05
N VAL A 37 -1.19 -4.54 34.73
CA VAL A 37 -1.94 -5.44 35.63
C VAL A 37 -1.00 -6.09 36.66
N ARG A 38 0.29 -6.22 36.31
CA ARG A 38 1.31 -6.85 37.16
C ARG A 38 2.28 -5.82 37.75
N GLY A 39 1.76 -4.69 38.24
CA GLY A 39 2.57 -3.69 38.94
C GLY A 39 3.61 -2.99 38.07
N CYS A 40 3.32 -2.82 36.77
CA CYS A 40 4.23 -2.22 35.79
C CYS A 40 5.54 -3.00 35.59
N GLN A 41 5.49 -4.33 35.75
CA GLN A 41 6.60 -5.21 35.36
C GLN A 41 6.95 -4.99 33.88
N ILE A 42 8.22 -4.68 33.63
CA ILE A 42 8.72 -4.40 32.28
C ILE A 42 8.94 -5.74 31.56
N SER A 43 8.25 -5.91 30.44
CA SER A 43 8.38 -7.04 29.52
C SER A 43 8.98 -6.55 28.20
N GLN A 44 9.70 -7.42 27.50
CA GLN A 44 10.33 -7.09 26.22
C GLN A 44 10.05 -8.16 25.17
N LEU A 45 10.19 -7.81 23.90
CA LEU A 45 10.01 -8.74 22.79
C LEU A 45 11.12 -9.81 22.85
N PRO A 46 10.78 -11.11 22.78
CA PRO A 46 11.78 -12.16 22.97
C PRO A 46 12.79 -12.25 21.82
N ARG A 47 12.47 -11.70 20.66
CA ARG A 47 13.34 -11.65 19.48
C ARG A 47 13.15 -10.31 18.77
N LEU A 48 14.25 -9.64 18.50
CA LEU A 48 14.28 -8.40 17.72
C LEU A 48 13.76 -8.70 16.29
N SER A 49 12.89 -7.83 15.77
CA SER A 49 12.37 -7.97 14.41
C SER A 49 13.23 -7.16 13.45
N LEU A 50 13.82 -7.80 12.44
CA LEU A 50 14.66 -7.16 11.43
C LEU A 50 13.91 -7.00 10.11
N LEU A 51 13.88 -5.78 9.58
CA LEU A 51 13.50 -5.49 8.20
C LEU A 51 14.78 -5.39 7.36
N ALA A 52 14.93 -6.28 6.38
CA ALA A 52 16.04 -6.26 5.42
C ALA A 52 15.51 -6.15 3.99
N ILE A 53 16.31 -5.55 3.09
CA ILE A 53 16.07 -5.60 1.65
C ILE A 53 17.03 -6.60 1.03
N THR A 54 16.46 -7.54 0.28
CA THR A 54 17.22 -8.47 -0.54
C THR A 54 17.48 -7.83 -1.91
N MET A 55 18.74 -7.50 -2.19
CA MET A 55 19.18 -6.99 -3.48
C MET A 55 19.42 -8.17 -4.42
N LEU A 56 18.56 -8.26 -5.44
CA LEU A 56 18.72 -9.27 -6.48
C LEU A 56 19.72 -8.78 -7.53
N PRO A 57 20.64 -9.66 -7.99
CA PRO A 57 21.64 -9.27 -8.96
C PRO A 57 20.99 -8.91 -10.31
N SER A 58 21.43 -7.79 -10.89
CA SER A 58 20.94 -7.34 -12.21
C SER A 58 21.39 -8.33 -13.29
N SER A 59 20.45 -9.08 -13.87
CA SER A 59 20.75 -10.02 -14.95
C SER A 59 21.18 -9.25 -16.21
N LYS A 60 22.46 -9.34 -16.58
CA LYS A 60 23.05 -8.69 -17.76
C LYS A 60 22.49 -9.20 -19.12
N LYS A 61 21.50 -10.10 -19.13
CA LYS A 61 20.85 -10.65 -20.35
C LYS A 61 19.45 -10.09 -20.63
N ALA A 62 19.15 -8.85 -20.24
CA ALA A 62 17.94 -8.15 -20.71
C ALA A 62 18.25 -7.36 -22.00
N THR A 63 18.52 -8.08 -23.08
CA THR A 63 18.49 -7.52 -24.43
C THR A 63 17.03 -7.22 -24.75
N TYR A 64 16.68 -5.93 -24.90
CA TYR A 64 15.36 -5.39 -25.23
C TYR A 64 14.27 -5.44 -24.14
N GLY A 65 14.29 -4.44 -23.25
CA GLY A 65 13.06 -3.67 -22.95
C GLY A 65 12.21 -4.04 -21.72
N ARG A 66 12.55 -5.05 -20.92
CA ARG A 66 11.81 -5.30 -19.65
C ARG A 66 12.69 -5.87 -18.54
N PRO A 67 12.63 -5.35 -17.30
CA PRO A 67 13.28 -5.99 -16.17
C PRO A 67 12.74 -7.42 -15.98
N VAL A 68 13.65 -8.38 -15.79
CA VAL A 68 13.38 -9.83 -15.68
C VAL A 68 13.01 -10.23 -14.24
N THR A 69 13.14 -9.33 -13.26
CA THR A 69 12.60 -9.58 -11.93
C THR A 69 11.07 -9.59 -12.00
N PRO A 70 10.38 -10.67 -11.58
CA PRO A 70 8.93 -10.64 -11.48
C PRO A 70 8.55 -9.48 -10.55
N PRO A 71 7.58 -8.63 -10.91
CA PRO A 71 7.15 -7.54 -10.04
C PRO A 71 6.65 -8.19 -8.74
N ILE A 72 7.40 -8.02 -7.65
CA ILE A 72 6.96 -8.48 -6.34
C ILE A 72 5.61 -7.80 -6.08
N PRO A 73 4.52 -8.57 -5.90
CA PRO A 73 3.23 -8.01 -5.56
C PRO A 73 3.36 -7.08 -4.34
N PRO A 74 2.82 -5.85 -4.38
CA PRO A 74 2.87 -5.00 -3.22
C PRO A 74 2.10 -5.66 -2.07
N HIS A 75 2.73 -5.74 -0.90
CA HIS A 75 2.11 -6.38 0.27
C HIS A 75 0.80 -5.66 0.64
N PRO A 76 -0.32 -6.39 0.86
CA PRO A 76 -1.64 -5.79 1.02
C PRO A 76 -1.73 -4.80 2.19
N SER A 77 -1.04 -5.07 3.30
CA SER A 77 -0.99 -4.13 4.44
C SER A 77 -0.29 -2.81 4.11
N VAL A 78 0.70 -2.83 3.20
CA VAL A 78 1.40 -1.63 2.75
C VAL A 78 0.49 -0.82 1.83
N VAL A 79 -0.24 -1.49 0.94
CA VAL A 79 -1.24 -0.83 0.07
C VAL A 79 -2.34 -0.20 0.93
N GLN A 80 -2.91 -0.95 1.86
CA GLN A 80 -3.90 -0.43 2.81
C GLN A 80 -3.37 0.80 3.56
N ARG A 81 -2.15 0.71 4.10
CA ARG A 81 -1.55 1.82 4.84
C ARG A 81 -1.33 3.06 3.97
N ARG A 82 -0.93 2.88 2.72
CA ARG A 82 -0.82 3.98 1.75
C ARG A 82 -2.17 4.66 1.51
N MET A 83 -3.25 3.89 1.45
CA MET A 83 -4.59 4.45 1.27
C MET A 83 -5.09 5.22 2.49
N GLU A 84 -4.82 4.73 3.70
CA GLU A 84 -5.09 5.47 4.93
C GLU A 84 -4.32 6.81 4.96
N LEU A 85 -3.00 6.76 4.72
CA LEU A 85 -2.17 7.96 4.74
C LEU A 85 -2.54 8.95 3.63
N LEU A 86 -2.87 8.46 2.43
CA LEU A 86 -3.41 9.28 1.36
C LEU A 86 -4.68 9.99 1.82
N THR A 87 -5.64 9.25 2.38
CA THR A 87 -6.91 9.83 2.87
C THR A 87 -6.66 10.93 3.90
N SER A 88 -5.80 10.68 4.88
CA SER A 88 -5.42 11.65 5.91
C SER A 88 -4.76 12.90 5.31
N ASP A 89 -3.86 12.74 4.34
CA ASP A 89 -3.21 13.87 3.67
C ASP A 89 -4.22 14.67 2.83
N MET A 90 -5.14 14.00 2.13
CA MET A 90 -6.17 14.68 1.32
C MET A 90 -7.12 15.48 2.19
N LEU A 91 -7.54 14.95 3.34
CA LEU A 91 -8.32 15.69 4.34
C LEU A 91 -7.56 16.90 4.89
N SER A 92 -6.26 16.74 5.16
CA SER A 92 -5.40 17.84 5.65
C SER A 92 -5.26 18.95 4.61
N ARG A 93 -5.05 18.59 3.34
CA ARG A 93 -5.01 19.54 2.22
C ARG A 93 -6.36 20.21 1.99
N ALA A 94 -7.46 19.46 2.07
CA ALA A 94 -8.80 20.00 1.95
C ALA A 94 -9.09 21.04 3.05
N LEU A 95 -8.70 20.78 4.31
CA LEU A 95 -8.79 21.77 5.39
C LEU A 95 -8.04 23.07 5.07
N SER A 96 -6.82 22.95 4.54
CA SER A 96 -6.03 24.12 4.13
C SER A 96 -6.71 24.90 3.00
N LEU A 97 -7.26 24.21 1.99
CA LEU A 97 -7.98 24.84 0.89
C LEU A 97 -9.24 25.57 1.38
N VAL A 98 -10.04 24.94 2.26
CA VAL A 98 -11.23 25.56 2.86
C VAL A 98 -10.85 26.80 3.67
N SER A 99 -9.75 26.75 4.43
CA SER A 99 -9.27 27.91 5.19
C SER A 99 -8.90 29.10 4.30
N ARG A 100 -8.57 28.85 3.03
CA ARG A 100 -8.27 29.86 2.00
C ARG A 100 -9.49 30.25 1.15
N GLY A 101 -10.69 29.76 1.50
CA GLY A 101 -11.90 29.99 0.74
C GLY A 101 -12.04 29.15 -0.54
N GLN A 102 -11.14 28.20 -0.79
CA GLN A 102 -11.11 27.38 -2.01
C GLN A 102 -11.96 26.10 -1.86
N HIS A 103 -13.25 26.27 -1.56
CA HIS A 103 -14.18 25.17 -1.27
C HIS A 103 -14.37 24.21 -2.46
N GLU A 104 -14.54 24.74 -3.68
CA GLU A 104 -14.69 23.93 -4.90
C GLU A 104 -13.48 23.02 -5.16
N ARG A 105 -12.27 23.55 -4.96
CA ARG A 105 -11.03 22.76 -5.11
C ARG A 105 -10.91 21.69 -4.04
N ALA A 106 -11.28 22.00 -2.80
CA ALA A 106 -11.31 21.04 -1.70
C ALA A 106 -12.32 19.91 -1.98
N HIS A 107 -13.51 20.26 -2.47
CA HIS A 107 -14.54 19.31 -2.85
C HIS A 107 -14.08 18.39 -3.98
N HIS A 108 -13.49 18.96 -5.04
CA HIS A 108 -12.95 18.17 -6.15
C HIS A 108 -11.86 17.18 -5.68
N LEU A 109 -10.90 17.66 -4.90
CA LEU A 109 -9.81 16.84 -4.33
C LEU A 109 -10.35 15.63 -3.56
N LEU A 110 -11.31 15.85 -2.64
CA LEU A 110 -11.87 14.76 -1.84
C LEU A 110 -12.73 13.80 -2.68
N SER A 111 -13.41 14.30 -3.70
CA SER A 111 -14.17 13.46 -4.64
C SER A 111 -13.25 12.52 -5.45
N GLU A 112 -12.13 13.04 -5.95
CA GLU A 112 -11.12 12.23 -6.65
C GLU A 112 -10.53 11.16 -5.73
N THR A 113 -10.21 11.54 -4.49
CA THR A 113 -9.70 10.62 -3.46
C THR A 113 -10.67 9.48 -3.20
N ARG A 114 -11.96 9.82 -3.08
CA ARG A 114 -13.04 8.86 -2.87
C ARG A 114 -13.17 7.88 -4.05
N SER A 115 -13.00 8.38 -5.28
CA SER A 115 -12.98 7.56 -6.49
C SER A 115 -11.82 6.54 -6.48
N ILE A 116 -10.63 6.96 -6.07
CA ILE A 116 -9.45 6.08 -5.94
C ILE A 116 -9.71 4.95 -4.93
N LEU A 117 -10.25 5.27 -3.75
CA LEU A 117 -10.58 4.26 -2.74
C LEU A 117 -11.62 3.25 -3.25
N LYS A 118 -12.65 3.73 -3.96
CA LYS A 118 -13.67 2.85 -4.56
C LYS A 118 -13.12 1.97 -5.68
N GLY A 119 -12.16 2.46 -6.47
CA GLY A 119 -11.46 1.66 -7.49
C GLY A 119 -10.66 0.52 -6.87
N LEU A 120 -9.94 0.80 -5.78
CA LEU A 120 -9.15 -0.21 -5.07
C LEU A 120 -10.00 -1.25 -4.35
N GLY A 121 -11.12 -0.85 -3.72
CA GLY A 121 -12.04 -1.78 -3.09
C GLY A 121 -12.69 -2.79 -4.05
N LYS A 122 -12.67 -2.52 -5.35
CA LYS A 122 -13.23 -3.36 -6.42
C LYS A 122 -12.18 -4.19 -7.18
N GLY A 123 -10.90 -4.13 -6.77
CA GLY A 123 -9.83 -4.96 -7.35
C GLY A 123 -9.18 -4.41 -8.63
N GLY A 124 -9.32 -3.13 -8.93
CA GLY A 124 -8.67 -2.51 -10.09
C GLY A 124 -8.44 -1.04 -9.89
N LEU A 125 -7.16 -0.64 -9.76
CA LEU A 125 -6.79 0.72 -10.12
C LEU A 125 -7.17 0.90 -11.60
N PRO A 126 -7.92 1.95 -11.98
CA PRO A 126 -8.04 2.28 -13.40
C PRO A 126 -6.62 2.45 -13.97
N PRO A 127 -6.35 1.95 -15.19
CA PRO A 127 -5.04 2.11 -15.79
C PRO A 127 -4.69 3.61 -15.76
N LEU A 128 -3.49 3.92 -15.27
CA LEU A 128 -2.97 5.28 -15.27
C LEU A 128 -3.18 5.87 -16.67
N PRO A 129 -3.63 7.14 -16.79
CA PRO A 129 -3.82 7.76 -18.09
C PRO A 129 -2.51 7.67 -18.87
N ALA A 130 -2.56 7.02 -20.03
CA ALA A 130 -1.42 6.97 -20.93
C ALA A 130 -0.99 8.41 -21.27
N PRO A 131 0.33 8.69 -21.40
CA PRO A 131 0.77 9.98 -21.89
C PRO A 131 0.06 10.27 -23.22
N ALA A 132 -0.44 11.49 -23.36
CA ALA A 132 -1.25 11.91 -24.50
C ALA A 132 -0.57 11.56 -25.84
N PRO A 133 -1.33 11.13 -26.87
CA PRO A 133 -0.80 10.62 -28.12
C PRO A 133 -0.14 11.67 -29.04
N ASN A 134 0.05 12.91 -28.57
CA ASN A 134 0.55 14.01 -29.40
C ASN A 134 1.85 14.60 -28.83
N GLY A 135 2.94 13.84 -28.99
CA GLY A 135 4.32 14.31 -28.85
C GLY A 135 5.13 13.82 -30.04
N ALA A 136 4.96 14.48 -31.18
CA ALA A 136 5.59 14.12 -32.45
C ALA A 136 7.13 14.18 -32.35
N LEU A 137 7.79 13.09 -32.74
CA LEU A 137 9.16 13.10 -33.28
C LEU A 137 9.07 12.87 -34.79
N PRO A 138 9.90 13.56 -35.61
CA PRO A 138 9.72 13.62 -37.06
C PRO A 138 10.03 12.28 -37.75
N PRO A 139 9.33 11.93 -38.85
CA PRO A 139 9.55 10.69 -39.58
C PRO A 139 10.76 10.79 -40.52
N THR A 140 11.66 9.81 -40.45
CA THR A 140 12.68 9.58 -41.48
C THR A 140 12.07 8.85 -42.70
N PRO A 141 12.49 9.16 -43.94
CA PRO A 141 11.78 8.74 -45.14
C PRO A 141 12.11 7.31 -45.57
N ARG A 142 11.10 6.56 -46.02
CA ARG A 142 11.23 5.28 -46.75
C ARG A 142 10.87 5.50 -48.23
N VAL A 143 11.61 4.86 -49.13
CA VAL A 143 11.33 4.73 -50.59
C VAL A 143 11.64 3.26 -50.97
N PRO A 144 11.08 2.68 -52.05
CA PRO A 144 9.88 1.85 -51.99
C PRO A 144 10.08 0.44 -52.60
N GLU A 145 9.01 -0.33 -52.47
CA GLU A 145 8.79 -1.73 -52.84
C GLU A 145 9.05 -2.08 -54.32
N HIS A 146 9.57 -3.29 -54.55
CA HIS A 146 9.40 -4.01 -55.83
C HIS A 146 8.77 -5.37 -55.58
N LYS A 147 7.64 -5.59 -56.29
CA LYS A 147 6.88 -6.83 -56.44
C LYS A 147 7.75 -7.99 -56.91
N MET A 148 7.51 -9.20 -56.41
CA MET A 148 7.40 -10.40 -57.24
C MET A 148 6.74 -11.57 -56.49
N SER A 149 6.17 -12.46 -57.31
CA SER A 149 5.12 -13.44 -57.03
C SER A 149 5.70 -14.86 -56.85
N ALA A 150 4.82 -15.77 -56.39
CA ALA A 150 4.71 -17.19 -56.74
C ALA A 150 5.62 -18.27 -56.09
N LEU A 151 4.92 -19.23 -55.45
CA LEU A 151 5.02 -20.70 -55.50
C LEU A 151 6.25 -21.46 -54.93
N ASP A 152 5.87 -22.48 -54.13
CA ASP A 152 6.32 -23.89 -54.17
C ASP A 152 7.29 -24.49 -53.11
N ALA A 153 6.93 -25.72 -52.73
CA ALA A 153 7.73 -26.85 -52.22
C ALA A 153 8.25 -26.94 -50.74
N ASN A 154 7.61 -27.86 -50.00
CA ASN A 154 8.15 -29.01 -49.22
C ASN A 154 9.41 -28.87 -48.34
N PHE A 155 9.31 -29.17 -47.03
CA PHE A 155 10.21 -30.05 -46.20
C PHE A 155 9.67 -30.15 -44.72
N PRO A 156 10.06 -31.15 -43.88
CA PRO A 156 9.17 -31.88 -42.96
C PRO A 156 9.39 -31.53 -41.46
N PRO A 157 8.55 -32.01 -40.52
CA PRO A 157 8.64 -31.68 -39.10
C PRO A 157 9.66 -32.53 -38.30
N PRO A 158 10.31 -31.99 -37.26
CA PRO A 158 11.20 -32.75 -36.36
C PRO A 158 10.45 -33.53 -35.26
N PRO A 159 11.06 -34.60 -34.68
CA PRO A 159 10.38 -35.66 -33.92
C PRO A 159 10.17 -35.38 -32.42
N PRO A 160 9.31 -36.16 -31.72
CA PRO A 160 9.03 -35.99 -30.29
C PRO A 160 10.08 -36.68 -29.39
N SER A 161 10.74 -35.91 -28.53
CA SER A 161 11.71 -36.42 -27.56
C SER A 161 11.06 -36.94 -26.29
N SER A 162 11.43 -38.17 -25.97
CA SER A 162 11.16 -38.98 -24.78
C SER A 162 11.40 -38.28 -23.43
N ARG A 163 10.58 -38.71 -22.46
CA ARG A 163 10.62 -38.49 -21.01
C ARG A 163 12.01 -38.70 -20.38
N GLY A 164 12.34 -37.85 -19.41
CA GLY A 164 13.28 -38.10 -18.30
C GLY A 164 12.61 -37.71 -16.97
N PRO A 165 12.99 -38.30 -15.81
CA PRO A 165 12.24 -38.17 -14.57
C PRO A 165 12.63 -36.90 -13.80
N SER A 166 11.69 -35.97 -13.64
CA SER A 166 11.81 -34.81 -12.77
C SER A 166 11.34 -35.15 -11.36
N SER A 167 12.18 -34.88 -10.37
CA SER A 167 11.93 -34.85 -8.93
C SER A 167 10.65 -34.06 -8.55
N PRO A 168 9.93 -34.43 -7.46
CA PRO A 168 8.68 -33.77 -7.08
C PRO A 168 8.95 -32.43 -6.38
N PHE A 169 8.99 -31.35 -7.15
CA PHE A 169 8.66 -30.03 -6.62
C PHE A 169 7.15 -29.85 -6.74
N GLU A 170 6.47 -29.70 -5.60
CA GLU A 170 5.08 -29.31 -5.50
C GLU A 170 4.83 -28.05 -6.34
N SER A 171 4.16 -28.23 -7.48
CA SER A 171 3.57 -27.16 -8.25
C SER A 171 2.33 -26.67 -7.49
N GLU A 172 2.51 -25.68 -6.62
CA GLU A 172 1.42 -24.83 -6.16
C GLU A 172 0.67 -24.30 -7.39
N PRO A 173 -0.66 -24.50 -7.49
CA PRO A 173 -1.41 -24.08 -8.66
C PRO A 173 -1.32 -22.56 -8.77
N SER A 174 -1.00 -22.09 -9.97
CA SER A 174 -0.95 -20.69 -10.38
C SER A 174 -2.24 -19.96 -10.00
N SER A 175 -2.29 -19.43 -8.78
CA SER A 175 -3.39 -18.57 -8.35
C SER A 175 -3.31 -17.30 -9.19
N PRO A 176 -4.37 -16.93 -9.94
CA PRO A 176 -4.38 -15.68 -10.67
C PRO A 176 -4.15 -14.53 -9.68
N PHE A 177 -3.22 -13.65 -10.03
CA PHE A 177 -2.90 -12.43 -9.28
C PHE A 177 -4.18 -11.61 -9.10
N VAL A 178 -4.63 -11.46 -7.85
CA VAL A 178 -5.70 -10.55 -7.48
C VAL A 178 -5.07 -9.32 -6.83
N PRO A 179 -4.86 -8.21 -7.56
CA PRO A 179 -4.43 -6.96 -6.95
C PRO A 179 -5.54 -6.53 -5.98
N ALA A 180 -5.25 -6.59 -4.67
CA ALA A 180 -6.16 -6.39 -3.52
C ALA A 180 -6.57 -7.65 -2.72
N ALA A 181 -6.07 -8.84 -3.03
CA ALA A 181 -6.19 -9.97 -2.09
C ALA A 181 -5.54 -9.59 -0.75
N GLY A 182 -6.35 -9.45 0.30
CA GLY A 182 -5.90 -9.14 1.66
C GLY A 182 -6.03 -7.68 2.12
N ILE A 183 -6.61 -6.77 1.33
CA ILE A 183 -6.97 -5.42 1.83
C ILE A 183 -8.24 -5.54 2.69
N ASP A 184 -8.20 -5.00 3.91
CA ASP A 184 -9.36 -4.99 4.79
C ASP A 184 -10.46 -4.06 4.25
N ARG A 185 -11.57 -4.67 3.82
CA ARG A 185 -12.75 -3.95 3.31
C ARG A 185 -13.36 -3.04 4.35
N SER A 186 -13.33 -3.42 5.63
CA SER A 186 -13.93 -2.61 6.70
C SER A 186 -13.17 -1.30 6.86
N THR A 187 -11.84 -1.34 6.83
CA THR A 187 -10.99 -0.15 6.78
C THR A 187 -11.31 0.72 5.57
N MET A 188 -11.37 0.16 4.35
CA MET A 188 -11.66 0.95 3.14
C MET A 188 -13.04 1.61 3.19
N LEU A 189 -14.06 0.92 3.71
CA LEU A 189 -15.39 1.48 3.93
C LEU A 189 -15.35 2.60 4.98
N GLY A 190 -14.59 2.44 6.06
CA GLY A 190 -14.38 3.48 7.07
C GLY A 190 -13.82 4.77 6.45
N LEU A 191 -12.79 4.64 5.60
CA LEU A 191 -12.20 5.78 4.89
C LEU A 191 -13.19 6.44 3.92
N ASP A 192 -13.99 5.67 3.17
CA ASP A 192 -15.04 6.22 2.30
C ASP A 192 -16.08 7.03 3.08
N MET A 193 -16.45 6.55 4.27
CA MET A 193 -17.39 7.25 5.15
C MET A 193 -16.81 8.56 5.69
N GLU A 194 -15.53 8.61 6.07
CA GLU A 194 -14.87 9.86 6.49
C GLU A 194 -14.85 10.91 5.37
N LEU A 195 -14.50 10.47 4.16
CA LEU A 195 -14.50 11.35 2.99
C LEU A 195 -15.91 11.83 2.65
N GLY A 196 -16.91 10.95 2.73
CA GLY A 196 -18.32 11.29 2.50
C GLY A 196 -18.83 12.34 3.48
N SER A 197 -18.58 12.13 4.78
CA SER A 197 -18.92 13.12 5.82
C SER A 197 -18.22 14.45 5.60
N SER A 198 -16.92 14.43 5.30
CA SER A 198 -16.15 15.64 5.05
C SER A 198 -16.66 16.42 3.82
N LEU A 199 -17.02 15.72 2.74
CA LEU A 199 -17.55 16.30 1.51
C LEU A 199 -18.89 17.03 1.74
N GLU A 200 -19.79 16.45 2.53
CA GLU A 200 -21.09 17.03 2.85
C GLU A 200 -20.93 18.41 3.52
N TRP A 201 -20.02 18.51 4.49
CA TRP A 201 -19.88 19.71 5.30
C TRP A 201 -18.99 20.79 4.68
N ILE A 202 -18.04 20.43 3.81
CA ILE A 202 -17.14 21.41 3.17
C ILE A 202 -17.89 22.40 2.26
N CYS A 203 -19.05 22.02 1.72
CA CYS A 203 -19.91 22.90 0.94
C CYS A 203 -20.70 23.92 1.80
N HIS A 204 -20.62 23.81 3.13
CA HIS A 204 -21.38 24.63 4.08
C HIS A 204 -20.43 25.40 5.02
N PRO A 205 -19.85 26.55 4.59
CA PRO A 205 -18.75 27.22 5.31
C PRO A 205 -19.04 27.57 6.78
N ALA A 206 -20.28 27.99 7.06
CA ALA A 206 -20.71 28.35 8.42
C ALA A 206 -20.75 27.14 9.37
N VAL A 207 -21.32 26.02 8.91
CA VAL A 207 -21.39 24.77 9.68
C VAL A 207 -20.02 24.13 9.78
N PHE A 208 -19.25 24.18 8.70
CA PHE A 208 -17.90 23.63 8.66
C PHE A 208 -17.00 24.25 9.73
N SER A 209 -17.00 25.58 9.80
CA SER A 209 -16.16 26.33 10.73
C SER A 209 -16.54 26.09 12.20
N ARG A 210 -17.83 25.89 12.48
CA ARG A 210 -18.36 25.68 13.83
C ARG A 210 -18.17 24.24 14.31
N ASP A 211 -18.58 23.27 13.50
CA ASP A 211 -18.80 21.88 13.94
C ASP A 211 -17.91 20.87 13.20
N ALA A 212 -17.85 20.92 11.87
CA ALA A 212 -17.23 19.84 11.10
C ALA A 212 -15.69 19.90 11.09
N ARG A 213 -15.08 21.09 11.23
CA ARG A 213 -13.62 21.25 11.22
C ARG A 213 -12.92 20.37 12.28
N LYS A 214 -13.48 20.31 13.48
CA LYS A 214 -12.93 19.48 14.57
C LYS A 214 -13.08 17.99 14.26
N ALA A 215 -14.20 17.59 13.67
CA ALA A 215 -14.42 16.21 13.24
C ALA A 215 -13.42 15.78 12.16
N VAL A 216 -13.14 16.64 11.16
CA VAL A 216 -12.13 16.35 10.13
C VAL A 216 -10.73 16.25 10.72
N LEU A 217 -10.35 17.16 11.64
CA LEU A 217 -9.06 17.07 12.35
C LEU A 217 -8.93 15.77 13.17
N GLN A 218 -10.01 15.36 13.83
CA GLN A 218 -10.07 14.11 14.56
C GLN A 218 -9.90 12.91 13.61
N ALA A 219 -10.60 12.90 12.47
CA ALA A 219 -10.47 11.87 11.45
C ALA A 219 -9.04 11.76 10.91
N ILE A 220 -8.39 12.91 10.63
CA ILE A 220 -6.96 12.96 10.25
C ILE A 220 -6.10 12.30 11.31
N GLY A 221 -6.27 12.66 12.58
CA GLY A 221 -5.51 12.07 13.69
C GLY A 221 -5.71 10.56 13.80
N VAL A 222 -6.95 10.09 13.69
CA VAL A 222 -7.32 8.68 13.79
C VAL A 222 -6.75 7.85 12.65
N VAL A 223 -6.93 8.31 11.40
CA VAL A 223 -6.46 7.60 10.20
C VAL A 223 -4.93 7.60 10.12
N SER A 224 -4.29 8.74 10.40
CA SER A 224 -2.81 8.84 10.37
C SER A 224 -2.15 8.06 11.51
N SER A 225 -2.73 8.02 12.71
CA SER A 225 -2.10 7.32 13.85
C SER A 225 -2.56 5.89 14.03
N GLN A 226 -3.63 5.46 13.36
CA GLN A 226 -4.30 4.16 13.59
C GLN A 226 -4.77 3.99 15.05
N ARG A 227 -5.15 5.10 15.70
CA ARG A 227 -5.62 5.12 17.08
C ARG A 227 -7.01 5.72 17.16
N GLY A 228 -7.88 5.06 17.90
CA GLY A 228 -9.23 5.52 18.20
C GLY A 228 -9.53 5.28 19.67
N TYR A 229 -10.23 6.22 20.30
CA TYR A 229 -10.67 6.12 21.70
C TYR A 229 -12.17 6.37 21.85
N THR A 230 -12.85 6.61 20.73
CA THR A 230 -14.30 6.83 20.68
C THR A 230 -14.90 5.98 19.56
N PHE A 231 -16.23 5.95 19.48
CA PHE A 231 -16.98 5.19 18.48
C PHE A 231 -17.89 6.12 17.65
N ARG A 232 -17.54 7.41 17.52
CA ARG A 232 -18.40 8.41 16.87
C ARG A 232 -18.37 8.28 15.36
N THR A 233 -17.24 7.88 14.79
CA THR A 233 -17.12 7.57 13.36
C THR A 233 -16.75 6.11 13.12
N THR A 234 -16.97 5.63 11.90
CA THR A 234 -16.61 4.27 11.50
C THR A 234 -15.10 4.04 11.65
N SER A 235 -14.26 5.01 11.24
CA SER A 235 -12.81 4.86 11.39
C SER A 235 -12.38 4.82 12.85
N GLU A 236 -12.95 5.69 13.69
CA GLU A 236 -12.69 5.65 15.13
C GLU A 236 -13.07 4.32 15.77
N ALA A 237 -14.27 3.81 15.46
CA ALA A 237 -14.76 2.53 15.97
C ALA A 237 -13.85 1.36 15.55
N LEU A 238 -13.34 1.36 14.32
CA LEU A 238 -12.43 0.34 13.81
C LEU A 238 -11.12 0.27 14.61
N TRP A 239 -10.53 1.43 14.94
CA TRP A 239 -9.28 1.48 15.69
C TRP A 239 -9.49 1.32 17.20
N ALA A 240 -10.56 1.90 17.75
CA ALA A 240 -10.94 1.76 19.16
C ALA A 240 -11.26 0.31 19.51
N GLY A 241 -11.95 -0.42 18.61
CA GLY A 241 -12.33 -1.82 18.81
C GLY A 241 -11.15 -2.78 18.98
N ARG A 242 -9.94 -2.40 18.53
CA ARG A 242 -8.72 -3.22 18.69
C ARG A 242 -8.19 -3.23 20.12
N ILE A 243 -8.60 -2.26 20.94
CA ILE A 243 -8.18 -2.13 22.34
C ILE A 243 -9.35 -2.58 23.21
N PRO A 244 -9.32 -3.80 23.80
CA PRO A 244 -10.44 -4.32 24.57
C PRO A 244 -10.89 -3.41 25.72
N GLY A 245 -9.94 -2.69 26.33
CA GLY A 245 -10.23 -1.73 27.39
C GLY A 245 -11.08 -0.54 26.94
N VAL A 246 -10.86 -0.02 25.72
CA VAL A 246 -11.60 1.13 25.18
C VAL A 246 -13.07 0.77 24.95
N ARG A 247 -13.32 -0.40 24.38
CA ARG A 247 -14.69 -0.91 24.18
C ARG A 247 -15.42 -1.09 25.50
N ARG A 248 -14.81 -1.80 26.46
CA ARG A 248 -15.40 -2.01 27.80
C ARG A 248 -15.71 -0.70 28.50
N LEU A 249 -14.81 0.27 28.44
CA LEU A 249 -15.02 1.59 29.04
C LEU A 249 -16.21 2.31 28.39
N THR A 250 -16.33 2.23 27.07
CA THR A 250 -17.43 2.84 26.31
C THR A 250 -18.77 2.19 26.64
N ASP A 251 -18.82 0.87 26.70
CA ASP A 251 -20.02 0.11 27.05
C ASP A 251 -20.47 0.46 28.48
N ARG A 252 -19.55 0.43 29.46
CA ARG A 252 -19.82 0.83 30.84
C ARG A 252 -20.27 2.29 30.97
N SER A 253 -19.66 3.20 30.22
CA SER A 253 -20.07 4.61 30.19
C SER A 253 -21.48 4.81 29.63
N ARG A 254 -21.94 3.92 28.74
CA ARG A 254 -23.33 3.92 28.27
C ARG A 254 -24.28 3.42 29.36
N ASP A 255 -23.95 2.31 30.00
CA ASP A 255 -24.76 1.73 31.09
C ASP A 255 -24.95 2.76 32.23
N TRP A 256 -23.89 3.46 32.63
CA TRP A 256 -23.96 4.48 33.67
C TRP A 256 -24.84 5.67 33.33
N ARG A 257 -24.88 6.09 32.06
CA ARG A 257 -25.79 7.15 31.62
C ARG A 257 -27.25 6.70 31.69
N GLN A 258 -27.53 5.46 31.27
CA GLN A 258 -28.88 4.90 31.28
C GLN A 258 -29.39 4.69 32.71
N ALA A 259 -28.57 4.13 33.60
CA ALA A 259 -28.93 3.95 35.00
C ALA A 259 -29.15 5.29 35.74
N GLY A 260 -28.41 6.35 35.37
CA GLY A 260 -28.61 7.69 35.91
C GLY A 260 -29.94 8.32 35.48
N ASP A 261 -30.34 8.13 34.21
CA ASP A 261 -31.61 8.65 33.70
C ASP A 261 -32.82 7.92 34.31
N GLU A 262 -32.71 6.62 34.56
CA GLU A 262 -33.74 5.82 35.25
C GLU A 262 -33.94 6.28 36.71
N HIS A 263 -32.85 6.51 37.45
CA HIS A 263 -32.91 7.00 38.83
C HIS A 263 -33.50 8.42 38.93
N ILE A 264 -33.25 9.29 37.95
CA ILE A 264 -33.85 10.62 37.90
C ILE A 264 -35.34 10.54 37.56
N MET A 265 -35.77 9.62 36.69
CA MET A 265 -37.20 9.45 36.39
C MET A 265 -38.00 8.87 37.56
N GLU A 266 -37.39 8.04 38.42
CA GLU A 266 -38.04 7.49 39.61
C GLU A 266 -38.22 8.52 40.74
N GLU A 267 -37.42 9.59 40.78
CA GLU A 267 -37.51 10.63 41.82
C GLU A 267 -38.60 11.69 41.57
N TYR A 268 -39.23 11.68 40.38
CA TYR A 268 -40.31 12.61 39.98
C TYR A 268 -41.70 11.97 39.89
N ASN A 269 -41.89 10.79 40.49
CA ASN A 269 -43.17 10.07 40.56
C ASN A 269 -43.55 9.78 42.03
#